data_AF-A0A8T7BKP6-F1
#
_entry.id   AF-A0A8T7BKP6-F1
#
_cell.length_a   1.000
_cell.length_b   1.000
_cell.length_c   1.000
_cell.angle_alpha   90.00
_cell.angle_beta   90.00
_cell.angle_gamma   90.00
#
_symmetry.space_group_name_H-M   'P 1'
#
loop_
_entity.id
_entity.type
_entity.pdbx_description
1 polymer ?
#
loop_
_entity_poly.entity_id
_entity_poly.type
_entity_poly.pdbx_seq_one_letter_code
_entity_poly.pdbx_strand_id
1 'polypeptide(L)'
;MQDTFVHLHVHSEYSLVDGIIRIESLLDSVSENQFPAVAITEFGNLFSLVKFYQQAEKRGIKPIIGVELKIYEKDTALESSRLVLLCQNITGYQNLTRIITRSYVEGQHQGIPHVNREWLVGNTDGLIALSCAGNGNVGQAILA
;
A
#
# COMPACT_ATOMS: atom_id res chain seq x y z
N MET A 1 -10.05 -27.32 1.90
CA MET A 1 -10.17 -25.85 1.87
C MET A 1 -10.56 -25.48 0.46
N GLN A 2 -11.53 -24.59 0.28
CA GLN A 2 -11.87 -24.05 -1.04
C GLN A 2 -10.71 -23.16 -1.49
N ASP A 3 -10.26 -23.26 -2.73
CA ASP A 3 -9.18 -22.43 -3.26
C ASP A 3 -9.61 -20.96 -3.20
N THR A 4 -9.10 -20.25 -2.19
CA THR A 4 -9.51 -18.88 -1.86
C THR A 4 -8.37 -17.94 -2.21
N PHE A 5 -8.67 -16.93 -3.02
CA PHE A 5 -7.73 -15.88 -3.40
C PHE A 5 -8.14 -14.55 -2.78
N VAL A 6 -7.14 -13.72 -2.42
CA VAL A 6 -7.33 -12.38 -1.86
C VAL A 6 -6.38 -11.43 -2.58
N HIS A 7 -6.92 -10.36 -3.15
CA HIS A 7 -6.11 -9.30 -3.74
C HIS A 7 -5.46 -8.46 -2.64
N LEU A 8 -4.12 -8.41 -2.63
CA LEU A 8 -3.32 -7.70 -1.62
C LEU A 8 -2.65 -6.41 -2.13
N HIS A 9 -2.81 -6.10 -3.42
CA HIS A 9 -2.27 -4.88 -4.05
C HIS A 9 -3.33 -4.34 -5.01
N VAL A 10 -4.05 -3.29 -4.60
CA VAL A 10 -5.14 -2.66 -5.37
C VAL A 10 -5.09 -1.15 -5.17
N HIS A 11 -5.14 -0.41 -6.28
CA HIS A 11 -5.18 1.05 -6.29
C HIS A 11 -6.62 1.52 -6.52
N SER A 12 -7.16 2.26 -5.55
CA SER A 12 -8.50 2.84 -5.59
C SER A 12 -8.53 4.16 -6.39
N GLU A 13 -9.69 4.77 -6.51
CA GLU A 13 -9.85 6.13 -7.05
C GLU A 13 -9.10 7.22 -6.26
N TYR A 14 -8.57 6.91 -5.08
CA TYR A 14 -7.76 7.81 -4.25
C TYR A 14 -6.24 7.62 -4.46
N SER A 15 -5.84 6.67 -5.31
CA SER A 15 -4.49 6.70 -5.89
C SER A 15 -4.49 7.72 -7.03
N LEU A 16 -4.31 8.99 -6.66
CA LEU A 16 -4.57 10.15 -7.53
C LEU A 16 -3.86 10.13 -8.89
N VAL A 17 -2.79 9.35 -9.03
CA VAL A 17 -1.97 9.27 -10.24
C VAL A 17 -2.33 8.07 -11.10
N ASP A 18 -2.69 6.92 -10.51
CA ASP A 18 -2.71 5.63 -11.22
C ASP A 18 -3.87 4.69 -10.86
N GLY A 19 -4.83 5.12 -10.05
CA GLY A 19 -6.01 4.33 -9.68
C GLY A 19 -7.34 4.93 -10.16
N ILE A 20 -8.19 4.07 -10.70
CA ILE A 20 -9.55 4.44 -11.18
C ILE A 20 -10.67 3.58 -10.56
N ILE A 21 -10.29 2.58 -9.76
CA ILE A 21 -11.23 1.59 -9.21
C ILE A 21 -11.99 2.24 -8.07
N ARG A 22 -13.31 2.40 -8.23
CA ARG A 22 -14.19 2.93 -7.17
C ARG A 22 -14.32 1.92 -6.03
N ILE A 23 -14.16 2.37 -4.78
CA ILE A 23 -14.29 1.52 -3.58
C ILE A 23 -15.57 0.69 -3.57
N GLU A 24 -16.72 1.30 -3.89
CA GLU A 24 -18.00 0.60 -3.88
C GLU A 24 -18.02 -0.51 -4.92
N SER A 25 -17.62 -0.20 -6.16
CA SER A 25 -17.54 -1.19 -7.25
C SER A 25 -16.54 -2.32 -6.94
N LEU A 26 -15.41 -2.00 -6.30
CA LEU A 26 -14.46 -3.01 -5.83
C LEU A 26 -15.11 -3.96 -4.83
N LEU A 27 -15.77 -3.42 -3.80
CA LEU A 27 -16.36 -4.21 -2.74
C LEU A 27 -17.59 -5.02 -3.19
N ASP A 28 -18.35 -4.50 -4.15
CA ASP A 28 -19.45 -5.23 -4.77
C ASP A 28 -18.90 -6.43 -5.56
N SER A 29 -17.83 -6.24 -6.34
CA SER A 29 -17.16 -7.33 -7.05
C SER A 29 -16.56 -8.38 -6.08
N VAL A 30 -15.95 -7.96 -4.97
CA VAL A 30 -15.42 -8.85 -3.93
C VAL A 30 -16.56 -9.67 -3.29
N SER A 31 -17.71 -9.04 -3.04
CA SER A 31 -18.91 -9.71 -2.51
C SER A 31 -19.46 -10.76 -3.50
N GLU A 32 -19.61 -10.38 -4.78
CA GLU A 32 -20.10 -11.27 -5.85
C GLU A 32 -19.22 -12.51 -6.03
N ASN A 33 -17.91 -12.33 -5.92
CA ASN A 33 -16.93 -13.42 -6.04
C ASN A 33 -16.67 -14.16 -4.70
N GLN A 34 -17.38 -13.79 -3.63
CA GLN A 34 -17.26 -14.41 -2.30
C GLN A 34 -15.83 -14.40 -1.75
N PHE A 35 -15.04 -13.39 -2.10
CA PHE A 35 -13.71 -13.22 -1.54
C PHE A 35 -13.83 -12.72 -0.10
N PRO A 36 -13.15 -13.36 0.87
CA PRO A 36 -13.34 -13.04 2.29
C PRO A 36 -12.67 -11.72 2.71
N ALA A 37 -11.75 -11.21 1.88
CA ALA A 37 -10.96 -10.04 2.16
C ALA A 37 -10.50 -9.36 0.87
N VAL A 38 -10.10 -8.10 0.98
CA VAL A 38 -9.40 -7.36 -0.07
C VAL A 38 -8.52 -6.29 0.58
N ALA A 39 -7.37 -6.00 -0.03
CA ALA A 39 -6.54 -4.87 0.37
C ALA A 39 -6.79 -3.65 -0.50
N ILE A 40 -6.61 -2.47 0.08
CA ILE A 40 -6.29 -1.25 -0.65
C ILE A 40 -4.87 -0.83 -0.28
N THR A 41 -4.08 -0.52 -1.30
CA THR A 41 -2.67 -0.13 -1.19
C THR A 41 -2.44 1.08 -2.07
N GLU A 42 -2.97 2.23 -1.65
CA GLU A 42 -2.89 3.46 -2.43
C GLU A 42 -1.45 3.94 -2.60
N PHE A 43 -1.21 4.69 -3.67
CA PHE A 43 0.12 5.21 -3.94
C PHE A 43 0.47 6.37 -2.99
N GLY A 44 1.33 6.10 -2.02
CA GLY A 44 1.90 7.06 -1.07
C GLY A 44 0.92 7.61 -0.03
N ASN A 45 -0.32 7.12 0.06
CA ASN A 45 -1.34 7.72 0.90
C ASN A 45 -2.34 6.70 1.48
N LEU A 46 -3.20 7.16 2.41
CA LEU A 46 -4.30 6.38 3.02
C LEU A 46 -5.62 7.16 2.96
N PHE A 47 -5.85 7.93 1.89
CA PHE A 47 -6.96 8.88 1.84
C PHE A 47 -8.32 8.22 1.86
N SER A 48 -8.45 7.00 1.34
CA SER A 48 -9.72 6.29 1.34
C SER A 48 -10.01 5.47 2.60
N LEU A 49 -9.04 5.35 3.51
CA LEU A 49 -9.04 4.36 4.59
C LEU A 49 -10.37 4.25 5.33
N VAL A 50 -10.90 5.37 5.83
CA VAL A 50 -12.14 5.38 6.62
C VAL A 50 -13.33 4.92 5.79
N LYS A 51 -13.44 5.40 4.55
CA LYS A 51 -14.52 5.04 3.62
C LYS A 51 -14.45 3.56 3.25
N PHE A 52 -13.27 3.07 2.89
CA PHE A 52 -13.03 1.66 2.56
C PHE A 52 -13.37 0.74 3.73
N TYR A 53 -12.83 1.02 4.93
CA TYR A 53 -13.01 0.20 6.11
C TYR A 53 -14.50 0.06 6.45
N GLN A 54 -15.23 1.18 6.55
CA GLN A 54 -16.65 1.18 6.88
C GLN A 54 -17.51 0.45 5.83
N GLN A 55 -17.17 0.59 4.54
CA GLN A 55 -17.94 -0.05 3.47
C GLN A 55 -17.65 -1.55 3.36
N ALA A 56 -16.41 -1.98 3.62
CA ALA A 56 -16.01 -3.38 3.65
C ALA A 56 -16.68 -4.13 4.81
N GLU A 57 -16.64 -3.56 6.02
CA GLU A 57 -17.27 -4.15 7.19
C GLU A 57 -18.79 -4.35 7.02
N LYS A 58 -19.48 -3.36 6.43
CA LYS A 58 -20.93 -3.49 6.12
C LYS A 58 -21.27 -4.66 5.21
N ARG A 59 -20.32 -5.09 4.37
CA ARG A 59 -20.46 -6.22 3.44
C ARG A 59 -19.91 -7.53 4.01
N GLY A 60 -19.43 -7.54 5.26
CA GLY A 60 -18.79 -8.71 5.86
C GLY A 60 -17.44 -9.08 5.22
N ILE A 61 -16.83 -8.15 4.48
CA ILE A 61 -15.52 -8.32 3.87
C ILE A 61 -14.47 -7.83 4.84
N LYS A 62 -13.42 -8.61 5.09
CA LYS A 62 -12.29 -8.17 5.91
C LYS A 62 -11.45 -7.12 5.13
N PRO A 63 -11.38 -5.85 5.58
CA PRO A 63 -10.50 -4.88 4.96
C PRO A 63 -9.03 -5.15 5.33
N ILE A 64 -8.14 -5.08 4.35
CA ILE A 64 -6.69 -5.10 4.56
C ILE A 64 -6.14 -3.73 4.18
N ILE A 65 -5.37 -3.13 5.07
CA ILE A 65 -4.86 -1.77 4.92
C ILE A 65 -3.39 -1.84 4.54
N GLY A 66 -2.99 -1.09 3.52
CA GLY A 66 -1.59 -0.89 3.18
C GLY A 66 -1.38 0.32 2.28
N VAL A 67 -0.15 0.50 1.83
CA VAL A 67 0.27 1.57 0.92
C VAL A 67 1.36 1.05 -0.01
N GLU A 68 1.32 1.47 -1.27
CA GLU A 68 2.48 1.37 -2.16
C GLU A 68 3.34 2.63 -2.04
N LEU A 69 4.61 2.46 -1.71
CA LEU A 69 5.57 3.53 -1.47
C LEU A 69 6.66 3.55 -2.55
N LYS A 70 7.15 4.75 -2.88
CA LYS A 70 8.45 4.91 -3.55
C LYS A 70 9.56 4.93 -2.53
N ILE A 71 10.54 4.05 -2.69
CA ILE A 71 11.71 3.94 -1.83
C ILE A 71 12.94 4.40 -2.60
N TYR A 72 13.78 5.24 -1.98
CA TYR A 72 15.11 5.59 -2.49
C TYR A 72 16.20 5.16 -1.52
N GLU A 73 17.38 4.80 -2.04
CA GLU A 73 18.51 4.31 -1.24
C GLU A 73 19.66 5.34 -1.11
N LYS A 74 19.79 6.25 -2.06
CA LYS A 74 20.79 7.35 -2.08
C LYS A 74 20.09 8.66 -2.42
N ASP A 75 20.71 9.81 -2.17
CA ASP A 75 20.17 11.17 -2.40
C ASP A 75 19.66 11.47 -3.83
N THR A 76 19.72 10.51 -4.74
CA THR A 76 19.11 10.56 -6.06
C THR A 76 17.73 9.90 -6.05
N ALA A 77 16.68 10.71 -5.90
CA ALA A 77 15.27 10.28 -6.09
C ALA A 77 14.97 9.70 -7.49
N LEU A 78 15.89 9.88 -8.45
CA LEU A 78 15.84 9.31 -9.80
C LEU A 78 15.95 7.78 -9.81
N GLU A 79 16.54 7.17 -8.78
CA GLU A 79 16.64 5.71 -8.63
C GLU A 79 15.70 5.24 -7.53
N SER A 80 14.39 5.42 -7.73
CA SER A 80 13.37 4.93 -6.80
C SER A 80 12.80 3.59 -7.24
N SER A 81 12.58 2.72 -6.26
CA SER A 81 11.89 1.44 -6.41
C SER A 81 10.55 1.46 -5.68
N ARG A 82 9.67 0.49 -5.95
CA ARG A 82 8.38 0.37 -5.28
C ARG A 82 8.41 -0.67 -4.15
N LEU A 83 7.65 -0.42 -3.09
CA LEU A 83 7.44 -1.33 -1.99
C LEU A 83 6.01 -1.21 -1.47
N VAL A 84 5.27 -2.32 -1.38
CA VAL A 84 3.98 -2.34 -0.69
C VAL A 84 4.20 -2.74 0.76
N LEU A 85 3.60 -2.00 1.69
CA LEU A 85 3.55 -2.33 3.11
C LEU A 85 2.10 -2.52 3.54
N LEU A 86 1.78 -3.68 4.10
CA LEU A 86 0.48 -4.03 4.68
C LEU A 86 0.54 -4.01 6.20
N CYS A 87 -0.51 -3.50 6.84
CA CYS A 87 -0.66 -3.50 8.29
C CYS A 87 -1.09 -4.89 8.78
N GLN A 88 -0.23 -5.58 9.52
CA GLN A 88 -0.58 -6.84 10.19
C GLN A 88 -1.41 -6.59 11.47
N ASN A 89 -1.13 -5.48 12.16
CA ASN A 89 -1.74 -5.11 13.42
C ASN A 89 -1.70 -3.58 13.63
N ILE A 90 -2.16 -3.13 14.80
CA ILE A 90 -2.23 -1.70 15.14
C ILE A 90 -0.85 -1.04 15.24
N THR A 91 0.18 -1.77 15.69
CA THR A 91 1.56 -1.27 15.73
C THR A 91 2.05 -1.01 14.31
N GLY A 92 1.78 -1.92 13.38
CA GLY A 92 2.05 -1.74 11.95
C GLY A 92 1.35 -0.50 11.40
N TYR A 93 0.06 -0.34 11.68
CA TYR A 93 -0.67 0.86 11.25
C TYR A 93 -0.03 2.15 11.75
N GLN A 94 0.32 2.24 13.05
CA GLN A 94 0.99 3.42 13.61
C GLN A 94 2.34 3.69 12.95
N ASN A 95 3.13 2.64 12.71
CA ASN A 95 4.42 2.74 12.02
C ASN A 95 4.24 3.23 10.58
N LEU A 96 3.30 2.65 9.84
CA LEU A 96 3.01 3.03 8.46
C LEU A 96 2.54 4.49 8.37
N THR A 97 1.67 4.93 9.28
CA THR A 97 1.24 6.34 9.35
C THR A 97 2.42 7.28 9.54
N ARG A 98 3.35 6.98 10.45
CA ARG A 98 4.56 7.81 10.66
C ARG A 98 5.45 7.86 9.42
N ILE A 99 5.66 6.72 8.75
CA ILE A 99 6.45 6.64 7.51
C ILE A 99 5.82 7.51 6.42
N ILE A 100 4.50 7.40 6.22
CA ILE A 100 3.76 8.21 5.24
C ILE A 100 3.88 9.69 5.59
N THR A 101 3.59 10.09 6.84
CA THR A 101 3.72 11.48 7.27
C THR A 101 5.12 12.02 7.00
N ARG A 102 6.17 11.27 7.35
CA ARG A 102 7.56 11.66 7.10
C ARG A 102 7.86 11.82 5.61
N SER A 103 7.33 10.95 4.75
CA SER A 103 7.49 11.06 3.30
C SER A 103 6.88 12.34 2.70
N TYR A 104 5.80 12.84 3.29
CA TYR A 104 5.21 14.13 2.88
C TYR A 104 5.98 15.34 3.42
N VAL A 105 6.62 15.23 4.58
CA VAL A 105 7.33 16.36 5.22
C VAL A 105 8.79 16.46 4.74
N GLU A 106 9.50 15.34 4.70
CA GLU A 106 10.95 15.29 4.45
C GLU A 106 11.29 14.69 3.07
N GLY A 107 10.40 13.88 2.49
CA GLY A 107 10.69 13.03 1.32
C GLY A 107 10.12 13.54 0.00
N GLN A 108 9.70 14.80 -0.08
CA GLN A 108 9.07 15.37 -1.26
C GLN A 108 10.09 15.57 -2.39
N HIS A 109 9.83 14.91 -3.52
CA HIS A 109 10.56 15.14 -4.77
C HIS A 109 9.57 15.33 -5.91
N GLN A 110 9.59 16.53 -6.52
CA GLN A 110 8.65 16.93 -7.58
C GLN A 110 7.17 16.71 -7.21
N GLY A 111 6.80 16.95 -5.95
CA GLY A 111 5.42 16.77 -5.46
C GLY A 111 5.02 15.31 -5.17
N ILE A 112 5.96 14.37 -5.31
CA ILE A 112 5.74 12.95 -5.02
C ILE A 112 6.45 12.61 -3.69
N PRO A 113 5.74 12.03 -2.70
CA PRO A 113 6.36 11.57 -1.48
C PRO A 113 7.23 10.34 -1.74
N HIS A 114 8.49 10.39 -1.30
CA HIS A 114 9.41 9.27 -1.31
C HIS A 114 9.84 8.93 0.11
N VAL A 115 10.14 7.66 0.35
CA VAL A 115 10.62 7.16 1.64
C VAL A 115 12.09 6.81 1.49
N ASN A 116 12.94 7.41 2.32
CA ASN A 116 14.31 6.93 2.45
C ASN A 116 14.29 5.54 3.06
N ARG A 117 15.00 4.58 2.45
CA ARG A 117 15.12 3.21 2.95
C ARG A 117 15.53 3.15 4.43
N GLU A 118 16.39 4.06 4.88
CA GLU A 118 16.85 4.12 6.28
C GLU A 118 15.72 4.40 7.27
N TRP A 119 14.65 5.08 6.85
CA TRP A 119 13.51 5.37 7.72
C TRP A 119 12.73 4.12 8.12
N LEU A 120 12.86 3.03 7.35
CA LEU A 120 12.24 1.75 7.67
C LEU A 120 12.95 1.04 8.83
N VAL A 121 14.23 1.35 9.09
CA VAL A 121 15.00 0.71 10.17
C VAL A 121 14.36 1.06 11.52
N GLY A 122 13.96 0.04 12.27
CA GLY A 122 13.30 0.18 13.57
C GLY A 122 11.84 0.65 13.52
N ASN A 123 11.24 0.80 12.33
CA ASN A 123 9.85 1.25 12.14
C ASN A 123 9.02 0.25 11.33
N THR A 124 9.37 -1.04 11.33
CA THR A 124 8.71 -2.08 10.52
C THR A 124 7.90 -3.09 11.32
N ASP A 125 7.89 -2.99 12.65
CA ASP A 125 7.13 -3.91 13.49
C ASP A 125 5.64 -3.88 13.14
N GLY A 126 5.07 -5.07 12.93
CA GLY A 126 3.67 -5.23 12.53
C GLY A 126 3.37 -4.93 11.06
N LEU A 127 4.39 -4.81 10.20
CA LEU A 127 4.22 -4.64 8.75
C LEU A 127 4.59 -5.91 7.97
N ILE A 128 3.89 -6.12 6.86
CA ILE A 128 4.19 -7.16 5.87
C ILE A 128 4.56 -6.47 4.55
N ALA A 129 5.67 -6.87 3.94
CA ALA A 129 6.16 -6.28 2.69
C ALA A 129 5.85 -7.15 1.47
N LEU A 130 5.44 -6.53 0.36
CA LEU A 130 5.41 -7.15 -0.96
C LEU A 130 6.44 -6.48 -1.87
N SER A 131 7.19 -7.26 -2.63
CA SER A 131 8.37 -6.80 -3.40
C SER A 131 8.06 -5.99 -4.66
N CYS A 132 6.78 -5.72 -4.98
CA CYS A 132 6.36 -5.00 -6.19
C CYS A 132 6.90 -5.54 -7.52
N ALA A 133 7.22 -6.85 -7.59
CA ALA A 133 7.72 -7.52 -8.79
C ALA A 133 8.85 -6.73 -9.48
N GLY A 134 8.79 -6.52 -10.80
CA GLY A 134 9.82 -5.81 -11.56
C GLY A 134 10.02 -4.33 -11.19
N ASN A 135 9.07 -3.72 -10.47
CA ASN A 135 9.16 -2.32 -10.04
C ASN A 135 9.84 -2.15 -8.67
N GLY A 136 9.99 -3.23 -7.89
CA GLY A 136 10.71 -3.17 -6.62
C GLY A 136 12.20 -3.41 -6.77
N ASN A 137 12.95 -3.11 -5.72
CA ASN A 137 14.41 -3.14 -5.76
C ASN A 137 14.97 -4.53 -6.12
N VAL A 138 14.36 -5.61 -5.60
CA VAL A 138 14.75 -6.99 -5.92
C VAL A 138 14.50 -7.30 -7.39
N GLY A 139 13.33 -6.94 -7.93
CA GLY A 139 13.00 -7.19 -9.32
C GLY A 139 13.91 -6.40 -10.28
N GLN A 140 14.19 -5.14 -9.97
CA GLN A 140 15.14 -4.31 -10.71
C GLN A 140 16.55 -4.91 -10.70
N ALA A 141 17.01 -5.39 -9.55
CA ALA A 141 18.33 -6.02 -9.43
C ALA A 141 18.46 -7.34 -10.21
N ILE A 142 17.36 -8.09 -10.38
CA ILE A 142 17.35 -9.32 -11.20
C ILE A 142 17.42 -9.01 -12.70
N LEU A 143 16.90 -7.85 -13.13
CA LEU A 143 16.85 -7.45 -14.54
C LEU A 143 18.10 -6.72 -15.03
N ALA A 144 18.96 -6.26 -14.12
CA ALA A 144 20.21 -5.55 -14.41
C ALA A 144 21.33 -6.51 -14.84
#